data_AF-A0A366WEN5-F1
#
_entry.id   AF-A0A366WEN5-F1
#
_cell.length_a   1.000
_cell.length_b   1.000
_cell.length_c   1.000
_cell.angle_alpha   90.00
_cell.angle_beta   90.00
_cell.angle_gamma   90.00
#
_symmetry.space_group_name_H-M   'P 1'
#
loop_
_entity.id
_entity.type
_entity.pdbx_description
1 polymer ?
#
loop_
_entity_poly.entity_id
_entity_poly.type
_entity_poly.pdbx_seq_one_letter_code
_entity_poly.pdbx_strand_id
1 'polypeptide(L)'
;MQLTTDELNKLSQLALQAAKISGEYIRGFDRSQLETHYKAAGNSQSAQVVTEVDFACQKIILDILQESVEQYDLAVLSEENCSEARAHLHPRLYKDYFWCIDPLDGTLPFIESGKGYAVSIALVSQRGQPIVGVIHHPPSNTSFHTHIGKDGITRGYKNGLALPPKPYDIELSKTSKQTFTFYSDRSFKAHAQYQSIVNQLRKLAEELGYQHVEIQESHGAVINALSVIETNSDNAACYIKLPKAQIGGGSLWDFSATACFAKATNTWVSDINGAPLDLNRQDSNYMNHKGVLYVSDQSLAKCIIQVCSELNSKD
;
A
#
# COMPACT_ATOMS: atom_id res chain seq x y z
N MET A 1 -24.15 10.79 4.64
CA MET A 1 -24.76 9.57 4.04
C MET A 1 -24.01 8.35 4.55
N GLN A 2 -24.72 7.25 4.81
CA GLN A 2 -24.10 5.99 5.18
C GLN A 2 -24.42 4.96 4.10
N LEU A 3 -23.39 4.43 3.44
CA LEU A 3 -23.55 3.39 2.43
C LEU A 3 -23.90 2.05 3.09
N THR A 4 -24.85 1.33 2.51
CA THR A 4 -25.20 -0.03 2.90
C THR A 4 -24.10 -1.02 2.53
N THR A 5 -24.10 -2.19 3.17
CA THR A 5 -23.18 -3.28 2.83
C THR A 5 -23.25 -3.68 1.35
N ASP A 6 -24.46 -3.70 0.77
CA ASP A 6 -24.65 -4.05 -0.64
C ASP A 6 -24.09 -2.98 -1.58
N GLU A 7 -24.25 -1.70 -1.25
CA GLU A 7 -23.64 -0.59 -2.01
C GLU A 7 -22.12 -0.65 -1.93
N LEU A 8 -21.56 -0.83 -0.73
CA LEU A 8 -20.11 -0.97 -0.54
C LEU A 8 -19.53 -2.16 -1.32
N ASN A 9 -20.22 -3.29 -1.34
CA ASN A 9 -19.80 -4.45 -2.11
C ASN A 9 -19.91 -4.21 -3.63
N LYS A 10 -20.91 -3.48 -4.11
CA LYS A 10 -20.98 -3.05 -5.52
C LYS A 10 -19.83 -2.13 -5.88
N LEU A 11 -19.51 -1.16 -5.02
CA LEU A 11 -18.35 -0.26 -5.22
C LEU A 11 -17.04 -1.04 -5.24
N SER A 12 -16.90 -2.08 -4.40
CA SER A 12 -15.74 -2.98 -4.47
C SER A 12 -15.61 -3.71 -5.80
N GLN A 13 -16.70 -4.23 -6.36
CA GLN A 13 -16.67 -4.88 -7.66
C GLN A 13 -16.36 -3.89 -8.79
N LEU A 14 -16.90 -2.68 -8.71
CA LEU A 14 -16.62 -1.62 -9.67
C LEU A 14 -15.13 -1.22 -9.65
N ALA A 15 -14.55 -1.02 -8.47
CA ALA A 15 -13.14 -0.76 -8.31
C ALA A 15 -12.26 -1.94 -8.79
N LEU A 16 -12.68 -3.19 -8.54
CA LEU A 16 -11.99 -4.38 -9.04
C LEU A 16 -11.98 -4.44 -10.58
N GLN A 17 -13.10 -4.09 -11.22
CA GLN A 17 -13.17 -3.95 -12.67
C GLN A 17 -12.22 -2.86 -13.17
N ALA A 18 -12.26 -1.68 -12.56
CA ALA A 18 -11.38 -0.56 -12.92
C ALA A 18 -9.89 -0.93 -12.82
N ALA A 19 -9.48 -1.53 -11.71
CA ALA A 19 -8.09 -1.95 -11.49
C ALA A 19 -7.62 -3.01 -12.50
N LYS A 20 -8.48 -3.96 -12.87
CA LYS A 20 -8.17 -4.99 -13.87
C LYS A 20 -7.99 -4.40 -15.27
N ILE A 21 -8.92 -3.54 -15.71
CA ILE A 21 -8.85 -2.91 -17.03
C ILE A 21 -7.63 -1.99 -17.13
N SER A 22 -7.35 -1.21 -16.09
CA SER A 22 -6.12 -0.41 -16.01
C SER A 22 -4.87 -1.29 -16.02
N GLY A 23 -4.89 -2.41 -15.31
CA GLY A 23 -3.80 -3.39 -15.32
C GLY A 23 -3.55 -4.05 -16.68
N GLU A 24 -4.61 -4.31 -17.45
CA GLU A 24 -4.51 -4.80 -18.82
C GLU A 24 -3.83 -3.78 -19.74
N TYR A 25 -4.17 -2.50 -19.60
CA TYR A 25 -3.49 -1.41 -20.31
C TYR A 25 -1.98 -1.38 -19.97
N ILE A 26 -1.63 -1.44 -18.68
CA ILE A 26 -0.21 -1.46 -18.22
C ILE A 26 0.56 -2.68 -18.78
N ARG A 27 -0.10 -3.84 -18.91
CA ARG A 27 0.51 -5.04 -19.52
C ARG A 27 0.71 -4.91 -21.02
N GLY A 28 -0.23 -4.26 -21.71
CA GLY A 28 -0.18 -4.05 -23.15
C GLY A 28 0.79 -2.96 -23.61
N PHE A 29 1.27 -2.12 -22.69
CA PHE A 29 2.19 -1.04 -22.99
C PHE A 29 3.59 -1.56 -23.36
N ASP A 30 4.10 -1.14 -24.53
CA ASP A 30 5.45 -1.49 -24.99
C ASP A 30 6.52 -0.69 -24.24
N ARG A 31 7.21 -1.36 -23.32
CA ARG A 31 8.26 -0.75 -22.48
C ARG A 31 9.60 -0.59 -23.17
N SER A 32 9.79 -1.14 -24.37
CA SER A 32 11.06 -0.98 -25.10
C SER A 32 11.38 0.50 -25.38
N GLN A 33 10.34 1.33 -25.50
CA GLN A 33 10.47 2.78 -25.62
C GLN A 33 10.99 3.42 -24.33
N LEU A 34 10.63 2.92 -23.15
CA LEU A 34 11.10 3.43 -21.86
C LEU A 34 12.59 3.15 -21.64
N GLU A 35 13.05 1.94 -21.98
CA GLU A 35 14.45 1.51 -21.78
C GLU A 35 15.44 2.25 -22.68
N THR A 36 15.05 2.54 -23.92
CA THR A 36 15.90 3.27 -24.87
C THR A 36 16.09 4.73 -24.45
N HIS A 37 15.04 5.37 -23.94
CA HIS A 37 15.10 6.75 -23.44
C HIS A 37 15.84 6.88 -22.10
N TYR A 38 15.71 5.91 -21.19
CA TYR A 38 16.44 5.92 -19.91
C TYR A 38 17.96 5.86 -20.10
N LYS A 39 18.42 5.05 -21.08
CA LYS A 39 19.84 4.89 -21.41
C LYS A 39 20.43 6.04 -22.25
N ALA A 40 19.60 6.77 -23.00
CA ALA A 40 20.06 7.77 -23.98
C ALA A 40 20.01 9.23 -23.50
N ALA A 41 19.10 9.60 -22.58
CA ALA A 41 18.84 11.02 -22.25
C ALA A 41 18.76 11.33 -20.73
N GLY A 42 18.93 10.34 -19.86
CA GLY A 42 18.71 10.50 -18.42
C GLY A 42 17.22 10.52 -18.03
N ASN A 43 16.93 10.71 -16.74
CA ASN A 43 15.60 10.49 -16.13
C ASN A 43 14.43 11.29 -16.74
N SER A 44 14.67 12.39 -17.48
CA SER A 44 13.61 13.33 -17.86
C SER A 44 12.61 12.78 -18.89
N GLN A 45 13.08 12.02 -19.88
CA GLN A 45 12.22 11.54 -20.97
C GLN A 45 11.48 10.25 -20.60
N SER A 46 12.10 9.36 -19.82
CA SER A 46 11.41 8.22 -19.22
C SER A 46 10.37 8.65 -18.18
N ALA A 47 10.62 9.73 -17.43
CA ALA A 47 9.61 10.30 -16.54
C ALA A 47 8.37 10.77 -17.31
N GLN A 48 8.54 11.45 -18.45
CA GLN A 48 7.41 11.90 -19.28
C GLN A 48 6.55 10.73 -19.79
N VAL A 49 7.16 9.67 -20.33
CA VAL A 49 6.40 8.52 -20.85
C VAL A 49 5.66 7.79 -19.74
N VAL A 50 6.23 7.70 -18.54
CA VAL A 50 5.49 7.08 -17.42
C VAL A 50 4.36 7.97 -16.95
N THR A 51 4.56 9.28 -16.89
CA THR A 51 3.47 10.23 -16.65
C THR A 51 2.30 10.03 -17.63
N GLU A 52 2.56 9.70 -18.92
CA GLU A 52 1.49 9.36 -19.86
C GLU A 52 0.75 8.06 -19.51
N VAL A 53 1.48 7.01 -19.10
CA VAL A 53 0.89 5.74 -18.65
C VAL A 53 0.05 5.96 -17.39
N ASP A 54 0.55 6.72 -16.42
CA ASP A 54 -0.15 7.11 -15.20
C ASP A 54 -1.46 7.86 -15.51
N PHE A 55 -1.40 8.89 -16.37
CA PHE A 55 -2.59 9.62 -16.79
C PHE A 55 -3.61 8.75 -17.53
N ALA A 56 -3.14 7.84 -18.40
CA ALA A 56 -4.03 6.91 -19.11
C ALA A 56 -4.71 5.93 -18.16
N CYS A 57 -3.97 5.38 -17.19
CA CYS A 57 -4.50 4.52 -16.13
C CYS A 57 -5.51 5.27 -15.27
N GLN A 58 -5.18 6.50 -14.84
CA GLN A 58 -6.11 7.34 -14.09
C GLN A 58 -7.39 7.55 -14.89
N LYS A 59 -7.29 7.91 -16.17
CA LYS A 59 -8.46 8.15 -17.01
C LYS A 59 -9.36 6.91 -17.07
N ILE A 60 -8.80 5.74 -17.33
CA ILE A 60 -9.54 4.46 -17.37
C ILE A 60 -10.28 4.23 -16.04
N ILE A 61 -9.57 4.41 -14.93
CA ILE A 61 -10.16 4.20 -13.60
C ILE A 61 -11.29 5.20 -13.34
N LEU A 62 -11.07 6.49 -13.60
CA LEU A 62 -12.06 7.54 -13.35
C LEU A 62 -13.29 7.40 -14.24
N ASP A 63 -13.13 7.04 -15.53
CA ASP A 63 -14.26 6.79 -16.44
C ASP A 63 -15.18 5.69 -15.89
N ILE A 64 -14.61 4.63 -15.30
CA ILE A 64 -15.38 3.52 -14.73
C ILE A 64 -16.01 3.90 -13.39
N LEU A 65 -15.32 4.68 -12.56
CA LEU A 65 -15.80 5.10 -11.24
C LEU A 65 -16.78 6.28 -11.30
N GLN A 66 -16.86 7.02 -12.41
CA GLN A 66 -17.61 8.27 -12.52
C GLN A 66 -19.07 8.14 -12.07
N GLU A 67 -19.77 7.10 -12.51
CA GLU A 67 -21.18 6.90 -12.13
C GLU A 67 -21.34 6.78 -10.61
N SER A 68 -20.43 6.09 -9.93
CA SER A 68 -20.44 5.99 -8.47
C SER A 68 -20.15 7.32 -7.78
N VAL A 69 -19.30 8.15 -8.37
CA VAL A 69 -18.96 9.48 -7.83
C VAL A 69 -20.19 10.37 -7.84
N GLU A 70 -20.95 10.38 -8.94
CA GLU A 70 -22.17 11.16 -9.09
C GLU A 70 -23.32 10.61 -8.24
N GLN A 71 -23.53 9.30 -8.27
CA GLN A 71 -24.62 8.64 -7.56
C GLN A 71 -24.53 8.79 -6.03
N TYR A 72 -23.32 8.67 -5.47
CA TYR A 72 -23.08 8.64 -4.03
C TYR A 72 -22.38 9.91 -3.50
N ASP A 73 -22.26 10.95 -4.33
CA ASP A 73 -21.57 12.21 -4.01
C ASP A 73 -20.15 11.99 -3.43
N LEU A 74 -19.37 11.08 -4.04
CA LEU A 74 -18.03 10.74 -3.54
C LEU A 74 -17.02 11.84 -3.88
N ALA A 75 -15.98 12.03 -3.07
CA ALA A 75 -14.80 12.76 -3.54
C ALA A 75 -13.86 11.81 -4.30
N VAL A 76 -12.91 12.38 -5.04
CA VAL A 76 -11.85 11.62 -5.71
C VAL A 76 -10.52 12.27 -5.35
N LEU A 77 -9.61 11.48 -4.79
CA LEU A 77 -8.20 11.82 -4.60
C LEU A 77 -7.38 10.78 -5.36
N SER A 78 -6.65 11.20 -6.38
CA SER A 78 -5.71 10.35 -7.11
C SER A 78 -4.36 11.05 -7.22
N GLU A 79 -3.27 10.27 -7.34
CA GLU A 79 -1.92 10.80 -7.47
C GLU A 79 -1.81 11.91 -8.53
N GLU A 80 -2.32 11.64 -9.73
CA GLU A 80 -2.18 12.52 -10.89
C GLU A 80 -3.16 13.71 -10.91
N ASN A 81 -4.09 13.80 -9.94
CA ASN A 81 -5.05 14.90 -9.85
C ASN A 81 -5.05 15.62 -8.49
N CYS A 82 -4.04 15.36 -7.66
CA CYS A 82 -3.92 15.97 -6.34
C CYS A 82 -3.11 17.28 -6.37
N SER A 83 -3.29 18.11 -5.35
CA SER A 83 -2.46 19.29 -5.10
C SER A 83 -2.15 19.39 -3.62
N GLU A 84 -0.87 19.29 -3.26
CA GLU A 84 -0.43 19.38 -1.87
C GLU A 84 -0.78 20.73 -1.25
N ALA A 85 -0.56 21.83 -1.99
CA ALA A 85 -0.90 23.19 -1.54
C ALA A 85 -2.39 23.37 -1.21
N ARG A 86 -3.27 22.51 -1.75
CA ARG A 86 -4.71 22.56 -1.56
C ARG A 86 -5.26 21.35 -0.78
N ALA A 87 -4.39 20.54 -0.15
CA ALA A 87 -4.81 19.36 0.61
C ALA A 87 -5.88 19.69 1.67
N HIS A 88 -5.71 20.82 2.38
CA HIS A 88 -6.62 21.32 3.41
C HIS A 88 -7.98 21.83 2.90
N LEU A 89 -8.15 21.98 1.58
CA LEU A 89 -9.41 22.40 0.95
C LEU A 89 -10.07 21.27 0.17
N HIS A 90 -9.49 20.07 0.19
CA HIS A 90 -9.91 18.98 -0.67
C HIS A 90 -11.29 18.41 -0.26
N PRO A 91 -12.17 18.04 -1.22
CA PRO A 91 -13.51 17.53 -0.89
C PRO A 91 -13.56 16.28 0.01
N ARG A 92 -12.47 15.50 0.06
CA ARG A 92 -12.30 14.36 0.99
C ARG A 92 -12.48 14.72 2.48
N LEU A 93 -12.35 16.01 2.82
CA LEU A 93 -12.46 16.48 4.19
C LEU A 93 -13.89 16.76 4.65
N TYR A 94 -14.84 16.89 3.72
CA TYR A 94 -16.24 17.21 4.04
C TYR A 94 -17.28 16.26 3.41
N LYS A 95 -16.91 15.49 2.38
CA LYS A 95 -17.74 14.39 1.88
C LYS A 95 -17.58 13.14 2.75
N ASP A 96 -18.65 12.35 2.88
CA ASP A 96 -18.66 11.18 3.76
C ASP A 96 -17.65 10.10 3.34
N TYR A 97 -17.40 9.97 2.03
CA TYR A 97 -16.51 8.99 1.44
C TYR A 97 -15.76 9.58 0.24
N PHE A 98 -14.60 9.01 -0.05
CA PHE A 98 -13.81 9.35 -1.23
C PHE A 98 -13.07 8.15 -1.80
N TRP A 99 -12.92 8.13 -3.12
CA TRP A 99 -11.97 7.26 -3.79
C TRP A 99 -10.55 7.78 -3.57
N CYS A 100 -9.64 6.92 -3.16
CA CYS A 100 -8.22 7.17 -3.00
C CYS A 100 -7.45 6.23 -3.94
N ILE A 101 -6.79 6.77 -4.96
CA ILE A 101 -6.36 6.02 -6.15
C ILE A 101 -4.89 6.28 -6.46
N ASP A 102 -4.13 5.19 -6.58
CA ASP A 102 -2.84 5.16 -7.25
C ASP A 102 -2.99 4.38 -8.57
N PRO A 103 -2.95 5.05 -9.73
CA PRO A 103 -3.07 4.39 -11.03
C PRO A 103 -1.92 3.42 -11.33
N LEU A 104 -0.71 3.67 -10.80
CA LEU A 104 0.49 2.86 -10.99
C LEU A 104 1.49 3.10 -9.84
N ASP A 105 1.25 2.48 -8.68
CA ASP A 105 2.24 2.45 -7.58
C ASP A 105 3.47 1.72 -8.09
N GLY A 106 4.66 2.28 -7.86
CA GLY A 106 5.91 1.67 -8.31
C GLY A 106 6.33 2.02 -9.74
N THR A 107 6.12 3.27 -10.16
CA THR A 107 6.67 3.88 -11.39
C THR A 107 8.12 3.47 -11.68
N LEU A 108 9.03 3.57 -10.70
CA LEU A 108 10.44 3.24 -10.91
C LEU A 108 10.67 1.75 -11.23
N PRO A 109 10.15 0.79 -10.45
CA PRO A 109 10.11 -0.62 -10.85
C PRO A 109 9.48 -0.87 -12.22
N PHE A 110 8.48 -0.08 -12.64
CA PHE A 110 7.89 -0.19 -13.97
C PHE A 110 8.86 0.25 -15.09
N ILE A 111 9.55 1.39 -14.92
CA ILE A 111 10.56 1.91 -15.86
C ILE A 111 11.71 0.92 -16.04
N GLU A 112 12.14 0.30 -14.95
CA GLU A 112 13.27 -0.63 -14.94
C GLU A 112 12.88 -2.05 -15.39
N SER A 113 11.70 -2.21 -16.02
CA SER A 113 11.17 -3.50 -16.46
C SER A 113 11.06 -4.55 -15.33
N GLY A 114 10.97 -4.08 -14.08
CA GLY A 114 10.75 -4.89 -12.90
C GLY A 114 9.29 -5.35 -12.78
N LYS A 115 8.94 -5.92 -11.63
CA LYS A 115 7.57 -6.43 -11.34
C LYS A 115 6.95 -5.82 -10.08
N GLY A 116 7.63 -4.83 -9.48
CA GLY A 116 7.26 -4.23 -8.21
C GLY A 116 6.28 -3.07 -8.31
N TYR A 117 5.26 -3.17 -9.16
CA TYR A 117 4.27 -2.12 -9.36
C TYR A 117 2.84 -2.68 -9.37
N ALA A 118 1.84 -1.86 -9.03
CA ALA A 118 0.44 -2.26 -8.93
C ALA A 118 -0.52 -1.12 -9.24
N VAL A 119 -1.78 -1.44 -9.50
CA VAL A 119 -2.90 -0.48 -9.46
C VAL A 119 -3.54 -0.59 -8.08
N SER A 120 -3.78 0.52 -7.40
CA SER A 120 -4.35 0.57 -6.04
C SER A 120 -5.55 1.50 -6.00
N ILE A 121 -6.69 1.00 -5.51
CA ILE A 121 -7.94 1.74 -5.41
C ILE A 121 -8.57 1.45 -4.05
N ALA A 122 -8.88 2.49 -3.29
CA ALA A 122 -9.57 2.38 -2.01
C ALA A 122 -10.76 3.32 -1.90
N LEU A 123 -11.83 2.88 -1.23
CA LEU A 123 -12.86 3.78 -0.73
C LEU A 123 -12.57 4.08 0.74
N VAL A 124 -12.37 5.35 1.06
CA VAL A 124 -12.02 5.80 2.41
C VAL A 124 -13.13 6.72 2.93
N SER A 125 -13.51 6.54 4.20
CA SER A 125 -14.45 7.44 4.85
C SER A 125 -13.81 8.78 5.21
N GLN A 126 -14.62 9.81 5.45
CA GLN A 126 -14.17 11.11 5.96
C GLN A 126 -13.31 11.01 7.23
N ARG A 127 -13.49 9.95 8.04
CA ARG A 127 -12.71 9.70 9.26
C ARG A 127 -11.37 9.00 9.01
N GLY A 128 -10.98 8.79 7.75
CA GLY A 128 -9.76 8.06 7.39
C GLY A 128 -9.85 6.55 7.57
N GLN A 129 -11.05 5.99 7.72
CA GLN A 129 -11.20 4.54 7.75
C GLN A 129 -11.28 4.00 6.31
N PRO A 130 -10.38 3.10 5.89
CA PRO A 130 -10.45 2.47 4.59
C PRO A 130 -11.52 1.36 4.62
N ILE A 131 -12.57 1.52 3.83
CA ILE A 131 -13.79 0.70 3.86
C ILE A 131 -13.74 -0.41 2.80
N VAL A 132 -13.24 -0.06 1.62
CA VAL A 132 -13.02 -0.98 0.49
C VAL A 132 -11.57 -0.81 0.04
N GLY A 133 -10.86 -1.91 -0.18
CA GLY A 133 -9.53 -1.92 -0.79
C GLY A 133 -9.49 -2.89 -1.96
N VAL A 134 -8.93 -2.43 -3.07
CA VAL A 134 -8.70 -3.20 -4.30
C VAL A 134 -7.27 -2.94 -4.77
N ILE A 135 -6.56 -4.02 -5.08
CA ILE A 135 -5.22 -3.96 -5.64
C ILE A 135 -5.15 -4.91 -6.82
N HIS A 136 -4.61 -4.48 -7.95
CA HIS A 136 -4.30 -5.36 -9.07
C HIS A 136 -2.79 -5.35 -9.33
N HIS A 137 -2.19 -6.53 -9.42
CA HIS A 137 -0.79 -6.73 -9.76
C HIS A 137 -0.66 -7.16 -11.22
N PRO A 138 -0.38 -6.23 -12.16
CA PRO A 138 -0.40 -6.54 -13.57
C PRO A 138 0.57 -7.66 -13.99
N PRO A 139 1.85 -7.73 -13.53
CA PRO A 139 2.80 -8.77 -13.91
C PRO A 139 2.32 -10.20 -13.72
N SER A 140 1.60 -10.46 -12.62
CA SER A 140 1.12 -11.80 -12.27
C SER A 140 -0.35 -12.02 -12.63
N ASN A 141 -1.02 -10.98 -13.17
CA ASN A 141 -2.47 -10.94 -13.36
C ASN A 141 -3.25 -11.32 -12.09
N THR A 142 -2.76 -10.92 -10.92
CA THR A 142 -3.37 -11.22 -9.62
C THR A 142 -4.13 -10.00 -9.12
N SER A 143 -5.35 -10.22 -8.63
CA SER A 143 -6.16 -9.16 -8.01
C SER A 143 -6.48 -9.50 -6.56
N PHE A 144 -6.41 -8.50 -5.70
CA PHE A 144 -6.77 -8.55 -4.30
C PHE A 144 -7.94 -7.59 -4.09
N HIS A 145 -8.96 -8.00 -3.34
CA HIS A 145 -10.04 -7.11 -2.97
C HIS A 145 -10.67 -7.50 -1.64
N THR A 146 -11.31 -6.53 -0.98
CA THR A 146 -12.09 -6.74 0.22
C THR A 146 -13.58 -6.88 -0.07
N HIS A 147 -14.27 -7.74 0.66
CA HIS A 147 -15.73 -7.88 0.62
C HIS A 147 -16.30 -7.87 2.04
N ILE A 148 -17.39 -7.14 2.25
CA ILE A 148 -18.05 -7.02 3.56
C ILE A 148 -19.15 -8.08 3.62
N GLY A 149 -19.00 -9.05 4.52
CA GLY A 149 -19.98 -10.10 4.71
C GLY A 149 -21.28 -9.58 5.34
N LYS A 150 -22.33 -10.41 5.31
CA LYS A 150 -23.64 -10.10 5.94
C LYS A 150 -23.54 -9.92 7.46
N ASP A 151 -22.50 -10.46 8.07
CA ASP A 151 -22.13 -10.29 9.47
C ASP A 151 -21.40 -8.97 9.76
N GLY A 152 -21.18 -8.13 8.74
CA GLY A 152 -20.43 -6.87 8.84
C GLY A 152 -18.91 -7.06 8.85
N ILE A 153 -18.42 -8.30 8.75
CA ILE A 153 -16.98 -8.59 8.78
C ILE A 153 -16.39 -8.48 7.38
N THR A 154 -15.40 -7.60 7.22
CA THR A 154 -14.62 -7.46 5.99
C THR A 154 -13.65 -8.64 5.82
N ARG A 155 -13.63 -9.23 4.63
CA ARG A 155 -12.80 -10.38 4.26
C ARG A 155 -11.97 -10.08 3.02
N GLY A 156 -10.75 -10.58 2.97
CA GLY A 156 -9.84 -10.44 1.82
C GLY A 156 -10.00 -11.57 0.82
N TYR A 157 -9.88 -11.27 -0.48
CA TYR A 157 -9.93 -12.24 -1.56
C TYR A 157 -8.76 -12.03 -2.52
N LYS A 158 -8.12 -13.14 -2.95
CA LYS A 158 -7.09 -13.19 -3.99
C LYS A 158 -7.63 -13.96 -5.18
N ASN A 159 -7.75 -13.32 -6.34
CA ASN A 159 -8.33 -13.90 -7.57
C ASN A 159 -9.71 -14.55 -7.34
N GLY A 160 -10.53 -13.94 -6.47
CA GLY A 160 -11.85 -14.45 -6.11
C GLY A 160 -11.86 -15.58 -5.07
N LEU A 161 -10.70 -16.06 -4.63
CA LEU A 161 -10.57 -17.01 -3.53
C LEU A 161 -10.40 -16.27 -2.22
N ALA A 162 -11.20 -16.61 -1.20
CA ALA A 162 -11.08 -15.99 0.12
C ALA A 162 -9.72 -16.31 0.74
N LEU A 163 -9.04 -15.30 1.27
CA LEU A 163 -7.88 -15.46 2.12
C LEU A 163 -8.36 -15.53 3.57
N PRO A 164 -8.08 -16.61 4.31
CA PRO A 164 -8.43 -16.68 5.72
C PRO A 164 -7.65 -15.60 6.49
N PRO A 165 -8.25 -14.99 7.52
CA PRO A 165 -7.51 -14.10 8.41
C PRO A 165 -6.39 -14.87 9.11
N LYS A 166 -5.24 -14.23 9.28
CA LYS A 166 -4.14 -14.78 10.06
C LYS A 166 -4.57 -14.94 11.53
N PRO A 167 -4.15 -16.01 12.22
CA PRO A 167 -4.44 -16.17 13.65
C PRO A 167 -3.88 -14.99 14.47
N TYR A 168 -4.61 -14.57 15.50
CA TYR A 168 -4.24 -13.42 16.34
C TYR A 168 -2.98 -13.67 17.18
N ASP A 169 -2.80 -14.92 17.60
CA ASP A 169 -1.63 -15.41 18.30
C ASP A 169 -1.23 -16.72 17.63
N ILE A 170 -0.19 -16.67 16.79
CA ILE A 170 0.63 -17.85 16.66
C ILE A 170 1.34 -17.89 18.02
N GLU A 171 0.87 -18.72 18.98
CA GLU A 171 1.74 -19.16 20.08
C GLU A 171 3.06 -19.48 19.40
N LEU A 172 4.12 -18.70 19.64
CA LEU A 172 5.42 -18.75 18.95
C LEU A 172 5.78 -20.20 18.65
N SER A 173 5.30 -20.71 17.51
CA SER A 173 5.06 -22.14 17.44
C SER A 173 6.39 -22.80 17.24
N LYS A 174 6.55 -24.01 17.78
CA LYS A 174 7.75 -24.86 17.69
C LYS A 174 8.08 -25.31 16.26
N THR A 175 7.64 -24.56 15.24
CA THR A 175 8.05 -24.73 13.86
C THR A 175 9.41 -24.09 13.64
N SER A 176 10.20 -24.68 12.74
CA SER A 176 11.48 -24.15 12.30
C SER A 176 11.24 -22.83 11.56
N LYS A 177 11.38 -21.69 12.27
CA LYS A 177 11.31 -20.35 11.67
C LYS A 177 12.39 -20.20 10.61
N GLN A 178 12.00 -19.90 9.38
CA GLN A 178 12.91 -19.87 8.24
C GLN A 178 13.48 -18.46 8.05
N THR A 179 12.71 -17.58 7.41
CA THR A 179 13.19 -16.27 6.98
C THR A 179 12.40 -15.14 7.63
N PHE A 180 13.12 -14.11 8.06
CA PHE A 180 12.58 -12.78 8.36
C PHE A 180 12.91 -11.83 7.20
N THR A 181 11.90 -11.29 6.53
CA THR A 181 12.11 -10.37 5.39
C THR A 181 11.75 -8.94 5.77
N PHE A 182 12.70 -8.02 5.62
CA PHE A 182 12.48 -6.59 5.74
C PHE A 182 12.24 -5.98 4.35
N TYR A 183 11.00 -5.58 4.07
CA TYR A 183 10.66 -4.81 2.88
C TYR A 183 10.87 -3.31 3.17
N SER A 184 11.42 -2.58 2.21
CA SER A 184 11.47 -1.12 2.27
C SER A 184 11.39 -0.49 0.90
N ASP A 185 11.14 0.81 0.85
CA ASP A 185 11.32 1.56 -0.40
C ASP A 185 12.81 1.68 -0.71
N ARG A 186 13.16 1.80 -1.99
CA ARG A 186 14.54 2.07 -2.42
C ARG A 186 15.11 3.34 -1.78
N SER A 187 14.27 4.37 -1.65
CA SER A 187 14.63 5.66 -1.06
C SER A 187 14.96 5.56 0.44
N PHE A 188 14.47 4.52 1.12
CA PHE A 188 14.70 4.33 2.55
C PHE A 188 16.19 4.06 2.88
N LYS A 189 16.98 3.56 1.92
CA LYS A 189 18.44 3.39 2.06
C LYS A 189 19.19 4.67 2.42
N ALA A 190 18.68 5.80 1.94
CA ALA A 190 19.29 7.11 2.19
C ALA A 190 18.89 7.69 3.55
N HIS A 191 17.99 7.03 4.30
CA HIS A 191 17.58 7.49 5.61
C HIS A 191 18.72 7.34 6.63
N ALA A 192 18.94 8.36 7.47
CA ALA A 192 20.05 8.38 8.43
C ALA A 192 20.02 7.17 9.38
N GLN A 193 18.82 6.71 9.75
CA GLN A 193 18.61 5.58 10.65
C GLN A 193 18.55 4.20 9.95
N TYR A 194 18.74 4.13 8.62
CA TYR A 194 18.61 2.89 7.85
C TYR A 194 19.51 1.76 8.39
N GLN A 195 20.80 2.04 8.63
CA GLN A 195 21.72 1.03 9.17
C GLN A 195 21.34 0.62 10.59
N SER A 196 20.90 1.57 11.42
CA SER A 196 20.47 1.30 12.79
C SER A 196 19.25 0.38 12.81
N ILE A 197 18.23 0.62 11.97
CA ILE A 197 17.04 -0.23 11.93
C ILE A 197 17.36 -1.62 11.38
N VAL A 198 18.17 -1.73 10.32
CA VAL A 198 18.59 -3.03 9.78
C VAL A 198 19.32 -3.87 10.83
N ASN A 199 20.21 -3.26 11.60
CA ASN A 199 20.95 -3.96 12.66
C ASN A 199 20.03 -4.42 13.80
N GLN A 200 19.07 -3.59 14.22
CA GLN A 200 18.11 -3.95 15.26
C GLN A 200 17.16 -5.06 14.79
N LEU A 201 16.69 -5.01 13.54
CA LEU A 201 15.84 -6.05 12.97
C LEU A 201 16.59 -7.39 12.84
N ARG A 202 17.87 -7.38 12.45
CA ARG A 202 18.69 -8.59 12.43
C ARG A 202 18.83 -9.20 13.81
N LYS A 203 19.18 -8.38 14.81
CA LYS A 203 19.28 -8.81 16.20
C LYS A 203 17.96 -9.38 16.71
N LEU A 204 16.84 -8.70 16.45
CA LEU A 204 15.50 -9.17 16.82
C LEU A 204 15.18 -10.51 16.15
N ALA A 205 15.50 -10.67 14.85
CA ALA A 205 15.27 -11.91 14.13
C ALA A 205 16.09 -13.08 14.71
N GLU A 206 17.36 -12.85 15.06
CA GLU A 206 18.22 -13.82 15.74
C GLU A 206 17.66 -14.22 17.11
N GLU A 207 17.26 -13.24 17.94
CA GLU A 207 16.66 -13.47 19.27
C GLU A 207 15.34 -14.26 19.18
N LEU A 208 14.57 -14.04 18.11
CA LEU A 208 13.33 -14.77 17.85
C LEU A 208 13.54 -16.13 17.15
N GLY A 209 14.79 -16.47 16.80
CA GLY A 209 15.18 -17.78 16.26
C GLY A 209 14.96 -17.95 14.75
N TYR A 210 14.90 -16.88 13.96
CA TYR A 210 14.88 -16.97 12.50
C TYR A 210 16.26 -17.34 11.95
N GLN A 211 16.32 -18.22 10.95
CA GLN A 211 17.59 -18.69 10.36
C GLN A 211 18.22 -17.67 9.41
N HIS A 212 17.39 -16.90 8.72
CA HIS A 212 17.83 -15.95 7.70
C HIS A 212 17.11 -14.61 7.83
N VAL A 213 17.84 -13.54 7.47
CA VAL A 213 17.29 -12.18 7.36
C VAL A 213 17.52 -11.70 5.94
N GLU A 214 16.42 -11.41 5.24
CA GLU A 214 16.43 -10.86 3.89
C GLU A 214 15.98 -9.41 3.90
N ILE A 215 16.48 -8.62 2.95
CA ILE A 215 16.08 -7.22 2.78
C ILE A 215 15.68 -7.03 1.32
N GLN A 216 14.47 -6.51 1.07
CA GLN A 216 13.91 -6.32 -0.26
C GLN A 216 13.48 -4.87 -0.49
N GLU A 217 14.01 -4.25 -1.55
CA GLU A 217 14.01 -2.77 -1.68
C GLU A 217 13.67 -2.29 -3.09
N SER A 218 13.15 -3.19 -3.91
CA SER A 218 13.00 -3.02 -5.35
C SER A 218 11.56 -2.85 -5.79
N HIS A 219 10.61 -2.72 -4.85
CA HIS A 219 9.19 -2.59 -5.17
C HIS A 219 8.61 -1.25 -4.71
N GLY A 220 7.46 -0.89 -5.30
CA GLY A 220 6.56 0.16 -4.83
C GLY A 220 5.91 -0.19 -3.50
N ALA A 221 5.28 0.81 -2.90
CA ALA A 221 4.76 0.72 -1.54
C ALA A 221 3.63 -0.32 -1.43
N VAL A 222 2.79 -0.44 -2.45
CA VAL A 222 1.66 -1.37 -2.50
C VAL A 222 2.17 -2.81 -2.54
N ILE A 223 3.18 -3.10 -3.36
CA ILE A 223 3.77 -4.45 -3.46
C ILE A 223 4.57 -4.81 -2.21
N ASN A 224 5.27 -3.85 -1.59
CA ASN A 224 5.93 -4.07 -0.30
C ASN A 224 4.92 -4.47 0.79
N ALA A 225 3.82 -3.71 0.93
CA ALA A 225 2.76 -4.05 1.89
C ALA A 225 2.08 -5.38 1.58
N LEU A 226 1.74 -5.66 0.31
CA LEU A 226 1.18 -6.96 -0.09
C LEU A 226 2.11 -8.13 0.22
N SER A 227 3.42 -7.97 0.02
CA SER A 227 4.39 -9.03 0.31
C SER A 227 4.40 -9.40 1.80
N VAL A 228 4.22 -8.42 2.70
CA VAL A 228 4.02 -8.67 4.14
C VAL A 228 2.69 -9.39 4.40
N ILE A 229 1.60 -8.95 3.76
CA ILE A 229 0.27 -9.54 3.92
C ILE A 229 0.27 -11.02 3.47
N GLU A 230 0.94 -11.34 2.37
CA GLU A 230 0.99 -12.69 1.81
C GLU A 230 2.03 -13.62 2.46
N THR A 231 2.82 -13.11 3.43
CA THR A 231 3.80 -13.92 4.16
C THR A 231 3.12 -15.09 4.88
N ASN A 232 3.60 -16.31 4.61
CA ASN A 232 3.10 -17.56 5.19
C ASN A 232 3.53 -17.73 6.67
N SER A 233 3.00 -18.74 7.35
CA SER A 233 3.22 -18.96 8.80
C SER A 233 4.64 -19.37 9.20
N ASP A 234 5.45 -19.89 8.26
CA ASP A 234 6.83 -20.32 8.55
C ASP A 234 7.85 -19.18 8.45
N ASN A 235 7.41 -18.04 7.91
CA ASN A 235 8.21 -16.84 7.68
C ASN A 235 7.62 -15.64 8.43
N ALA A 236 8.42 -14.60 8.58
CA ALA A 236 7.95 -13.31 9.03
C ALA A 236 8.40 -12.21 8.09
N ALA A 237 7.64 -11.13 8.06
CA ALA A 237 7.99 -9.97 7.29
C ALA A 237 7.52 -8.68 7.95
N CYS A 238 8.23 -7.61 7.65
CA CYS A 238 7.79 -6.26 7.96
C CYS A 238 8.06 -5.31 6.79
N TYR A 239 7.27 -4.26 6.70
CA TYR A 239 7.50 -3.10 5.84
C TYR A 239 7.47 -1.85 6.70
N ILE A 240 8.57 -1.10 6.70
CA ILE A 240 8.75 0.07 7.57
C ILE A 240 9.06 1.31 6.73
N LYS A 241 8.37 2.39 7.04
CA LYS A 241 8.72 3.76 6.63
C LYS A 241 8.83 4.59 7.91
N LEU A 242 10.02 5.13 8.18
CA LEU A 242 10.22 6.00 9.34
C LEU A 242 9.68 7.41 9.06
N PRO A 243 9.23 8.13 10.11
CA PRO A 243 8.87 9.52 9.99
C PRO A 243 10.03 10.37 9.48
N LYS A 244 9.74 11.42 8.71
CA LYS A 244 10.74 12.39 8.29
C LYS A 244 10.12 13.79 8.14
N ALA A 245 10.93 14.81 8.37
CA ALA A 245 10.48 16.20 8.28
C ALA A 245 10.13 16.61 6.83
N GLN A 246 10.83 16.06 5.85
CA GLN A 246 10.60 16.38 4.44
C GLN A 246 9.35 15.69 3.90
N ILE A 247 8.65 16.38 3.00
CA ILE A 247 7.51 15.83 2.26
C ILE A 247 7.92 14.54 1.51
N GLY A 248 6.99 13.59 1.40
CA GLY A 248 7.19 12.28 0.78
C GLY A 248 6.93 11.13 1.75
N GLY A 249 7.71 10.05 1.66
CA GLY A 249 7.49 8.87 2.52
C GLY A 249 6.25 8.08 2.13
N GLY A 250 5.78 8.27 0.89
CA GLY A 250 4.53 7.74 0.38
C GLY A 250 3.32 8.63 0.68
N SER A 251 2.22 8.34 0.01
CA SER A 251 1.00 9.15 0.01
C SER A 251 -0.20 8.35 0.52
N LEU A 252 -1.34 9.03 0.72
CA LEU A 252 -2.58 8.37 1.15
C LEU A 252 -2.97 7.18 0.25
N TRP A 253 -2.75 7.30 -1.06
CA TRP A 253 -3.13 6.29 -2.07
C TRP A 253 -2.26 5.03 -2.06
N ASP A 254 -0.98 5.14 -1.69
CA ASP A 254 -0.05 4.01 -1.53
C ASP A 254 -0.52 2.99 -0.47
N PHE A 255 -1.22 3.48 0.56
CA PHE A 255 -1.52 2.69 1.76
C PHE A 255 -3.00 2.44 2.00
N SER A 256 -3.91 3.20 1.40
CA SER A 256 -5.34 3.09 1.73
C SER A 256 -5.90 1.72 1.38
N ALA A 257 -5.57 1.17 0.20
CA ALA A 257 -6.08 -0.13 -0.22
C ALA A 257 -5.42 -1.28 0.55
N THR A 258 -4.10 -1.21 0.74
CA THR A 258 -3.31 -2.21 1.47
C THR A 258 -3.64 -2.23 2.96
N ALA A 259 -3.93 -1.09 3.59
CA ALA A 259 -4.41 -1.03 4.96
C ALA A 259 -5.81 -1.64 5.13
N CYS A 260 -6.70 -1.45 4.16
CA CYS A 260 -8.00 -2.14 4.14
C CYS A 260 -7.80 -3.66 4.07
N PHE A 261 -6.94 -4.10 3.14
CA PHE A 261 -6.69 -5.51 2.90
C PHE A 261 -5.97 -6.18 4.08
N ALA A 262 -4.99 -5.51 4.70
CA ALA A 262 -4.30 -5.98 5.89
C ALA A 262 -5.27 -6.22 7.06
N LYS A 263 -6.22 -5.29 7.29
CA LYS A 263 -7.28 -5.50 8.30
C LYS A 263 -8.15 -6.71 7.96
N ALA A 264 -8.52 -6.88 6.69
CA ALA A 264 -9.35 -7.98 6.23
C ALA A 264 -8.66 -9.37 6.35
N THR A 265 -7.33 -9.39 6.42
CA THR A 265 -6.51 -10.62 6.60
C THR A 265 -5.87 -10.71 7.99
N ASN A 266 -6.22 -9.83 8.92
CA ASN A 266 -5.62 -9.74 10.26
C ASN A 266 -4.08 -9.59 10.27
N THR A 267 -3.53 -8.94 9.24
CA THR A 267 -2.12 -8.51 9.19
C THR A 267 -1.99 -7.18 9.92
N TRP A 268 -0.92 -6.99 10.70
CA TRP A 268 -0.72 -5.74 11.44
C TRP A 268 -0.48 -4.59 10.47
N VAL A 269 -1.17 -3.47 10.69
CA VAL A 269 -0.96 -2.20 9.99
C VAL A 269 -1.17 -1.03 10.94
N SER A 270 -0.17 -0.15 11.04
CA SER A 270 -0.19 1.03 11.91
C SER A 270 0.81 2.08 11.44
N ASP A 271 0.86 3.22 12.13
CA ASP A 271 2.06 4.06 12.15
C ASP A 271 3.20 3.38 12.94
N ILE A 272 4.39 4.00 12.99
CA ILE A 272 5.53 3.36 13.69
C ILE A 272 5.39 3.31 15.22
N ASN A 273 4.38 3.97 15.79
CA ASN A 273 4.06 3.99 17.22
C ASN A 273 2.92 3.01 17.57
N GLY A 274 2.36 2.30 16.58
CA GLY A 274 1.26 1.36 16.78
C GLY A 274 -0.14 1.97 16.70
N ALA A 275 -0.28 3.26 16.40
CA ALA A 275 -1.60 3.88 16.20
C ALA A 275 -2.12 3.64 14.78
N PRO A 276 -3.45 3.69 14.54
CA PRO A 276 -4.00 3.56 13.20
C PRO A 276 -3.41 4.60 12.23
N LEU A 277 -3.17 4.19 10.98
CA LEU A 277 -2.73 5.12 9.92
C LEU A 277 -3.73 6.28 9.74
N ASP A 278 -3.20 7.50 9.67
CA ASP A 278 -3.98 8.72 9.42
C ASP A 278 -4.27 8.89 7.91
N LEU A 279 -5.19 8.07 7.39
CA LEU A 279 -5.50 8.00 5.96
C LEU A 279 -6.44 9.11 5.46
N ASN A 280 -6.70 10.15 6.26
CA ASN A 280 -7.41 11.35 5.80
C ASN A 280 -6.92 12.64 6.51
N ARG A 281 -5.63 12.73 6.83
CA ARG A 281 -5.03 13.92 7.47
C ARG A 281 -5.34 15.19 6.68
N GLN A 282 -5.56 16.32 7.35
CA GLN A 282 -6.06 17.54 6.71
C GLN A 282 -4.96 18.36 6.04
N ASP A 283 -3.74 18.29 6.55
CA ASP A 283 -2.65 19.20 6.22
C ASP A 283 -1.79 18.75 5.04
N SER A 284 -1.87 17.47 4.64
CA SER A 284 -1.03 16.89 3.59
C SER A 284 -1.66 15.67 2.92
N ASN A 285 -1.21 15.32 1.72
CA ASN A 285 -1.49 14.01 1.11
C ASN A 285 -0.39 12.97 1.39
N TYR A 286 0.71 13.36 2.06
CA TYR A 286 1.85 12.50 2.34
C TYR A 286 1.85 11.90 3.75
N MET A 287 2.48 10.74 3.90
CA MET A 287 2.51 9.95 5.13
C MET A 287 3.83 10.04 5.91
N ASN A 288 4.67 11.04 5.62
CA ASN A 288 5.96 11.26 6.31
C ASN A 288 5.85 11.60 7.80
N HIS A 289 4.69 12.04 8.31
CA HIS A 289 4.56 12.61 9.65
C HIS A 289 4.69 11.60 10.80
N LYS A 290 4.18 10.37 10.62
CA LYS A 290 4.17 9.32 11.65
C LYS A 290 4.73 7.98 11.16
N GLY A 291 5.19 7.93 9.91
CA GLY A 291 5.67 6.71 9.30
C GLY A 291 4.57 5.67 9.06
N VAL A 292 4.98 4.51 8.57
CA VAL A 292 4.09 3.40 8.20
C VAL A 292 4.74 2.09 8.61
N LEU A 293 3.95 1.18 9.16
CA LEU A 293 4.38 -0.13 9.61
C LEU A 293 3.36 -1.20 9.18
N TYR A 294 3.82 -2.20 8.43
CA TYR A 294 3.13 -3.47 8.24
C TYR A 294 3.95 -4.60 8.83
N VAL A 295 3.31 -5.54 9.52
CA VAL A 295 3.98 -6.72 10.09
C VAL A 295 3.11 -7.96 9.92
N SER A 296 3.73 -9.07 9.52
CA SER A 296 3.04 -10.33 9.22
C SER A 296 2.42 -11.00 10.45
N ASP A 297 2.89 -10.66 11.66
CA ASP A 297 2.52 -11.25 12.95
C ASP A 297 2.28 -10.16 14.02
N GLN A 298 1.27 -10.37 14.87
CA GLN A 298 0.81 -9.40 15.88
C GLN A 298 1.81 -9.25 17.05
N SER A 299 2.45 -10.34 17.48
CA SER A 299 3.43 -10.31 18.57
C SER A 299 4.73 -9.66 18.11
N LEU A 300 5.18 -10.00 16.90
CA LEU A 300 6.32 -9.36 16.25
C LEU A 300 6.11 -7.85 16.06
N ALA A 301 4.88 -7.42 15.75
CA ALA A 301 4.59 -6.00 15.61
C ALA A 301 4.92 -5.20 16.88
N LYS A 302 4.61 -5.74 18.07
CA LYS A 302 4.94 -5.10 19.36
C LYS A 302 6.44 -4.94 19.53
N CYS A 303 7.23 -5.96 19.15
CA CYS A 303 8.69 -5.89 19.19
C CYS A 303 9.24 -4.84 18.22
N ILE A 304 8.72 -4.77 16.99
CA ILE A 304 9.18 -3.81 15.98
C ILE A 304 8.79 -2.38 16.36
N ILE A 305 7.62 -2.15 16.96
CA ILE A 305 7.21 -0.84 17.48
C ILE A 305 8.20 -0.37 18.56
N GLN A 306 8.62 -1.27 19.46
CA GLN A 306 9.64 -0.95 20.47
C GLN A 306 10.98 -0.56 19.82
N VAL A 307 11.43 -1.32 18.81
CA VAL A 307 12.64 -0.97 18.03
C VAL A 307 12.51 0.41 17.39
N CYS A 308 11.37 0.74 16.79
CA CYS A 308 11.14 2.05 16.17
C CYS A 308 11.13 3.18 17.20
N SER A 309 10.50 2.97 18.36
CA SER A 309 10.47 3.95 19.46
C SER A 309 11.86 4.25 20.01
N GLU A 310 12.70 3.24 20.17
CA GLU A 310 14.07 3.40 20.68
C GLU A 310 14.96 4.19 19.71
N LEU A 311 14.74 4.03 18.40
CA LEU A 311 15.45 4.80 17.38
C LEU A 311 15.01 6.27 17.38
N ASN A 312 13.71 6.54 17.45
CA ASN A 312 13.18 7.91 17.49
C ASN A 312 13.57 8.68 18.76
N SER A 313 13.86 7.99 19.87
CA SER A 313 14.29 8.62 21.13
C SER A 313 15.76 9.09 21.16
N LYS A 314 16.54 8.75 20.14
CA LYS A 314 18.00 9.02 20.06
C LYS A 314 18.36 10.15 19.08
N ASP A 315 17.37 10.72 18.40
CA ASP A 315 17.49 11.92 17.56
C ASP A 315 17.02 13.17 18.33
#